data_AF-A0A9R1B5T3-F1
#
_entry.id   AF-A0A9R1B5T3-F1
#
_cell.length_a   1.000
_cell.length_b   1.000
_cell.length_c   1.000
_cell.angle_alpha   90.00
_cell.angle_beta   90.00
_cell.angle_gamma   90.00
#
_symmetry.space_group_name_H-M   'P 1'
#
loop_
_entity.id
_entity.type
_entity.pdbx_description
1 polymer ?
#
loop_
_entity_poly.entity_id
_entity_poly.type
_entity_poly.pdbx_seq_one_letter_code
_entity_poly.pdbx_strand_id
1 'polypeptide(L)'
;MQPLSEDYSKMLFYTRTSGSEGPAEVTTIILKKCGGVPLAITTIASLLVAKHRKDWSKVYDAIGFGHEENDDVRNTRKILSFSYYDLSSNLKTCLLYLSVFPEDCLIDKISLIWRWVAEGFIPYREGMESFELGEIYFNKLVNKSMDQSFKYSTPLSAMVACGCGRSSGCSNHRQVAVSPLPCSLE
;
A
#
# COMPACT_ATOMS: atom_id res chain seq x y z
N MET A 1 -4.29 -3.75 18.24
CA MET A 1 -2.83 -3.52 18.16
C MET A 1 -2.50 -2.34 19.06
N GLN A 2 -1.39 -2.37 19.78
CA GLN A 2 -0.94 -1.19 20.55
C GLN A 2 -0.24 -0.19 19.60
N PRO A 3 -0.41 1.12 19.82
CA PRO A 3 0.33 2.16 19.08
C PRO A 3 1.85 2.00 19.23
N LEU A 4 2.60 2.35 18.19
CA LEU A 4 4.05 2.47 18.27
C LEU A 4 4.45 3.63 19.21
N SER A 5 5.60 3.48 19.87
CA SER A 5 6.21 4.62 20.56
C SER A 5 6.61 5.71 19.56
N GLU A 6 6.86 6.91 20.07
CA GLU A 6 7.27 8.03 19.23
C GLU A 6 8.58 7.74 18.47
N ASP A 7 9.55 7.11 19.11
CA ASP A 7 10.84 6.75 18.50
C ASP A 7 10.68 5.73 17.37
N TYR A 8 9.87 4.68 17.59
CA TYR A 8 9.58 3.70 16.56
C TYR A 8 8.77 4.30 15.40
N SER A 9 7.88 5.24 15.70
CA SER A 9 7.09 5.96 14.69
C SER A 9 7.98 6.83 13.79
N LYS A 10 8.92 7.59 14.40
CA LYS A 10 9.93 8.38 13.68
C LYS A 10 10.82 7.48 12.83
N MET A 11 11.34 6.40 13.41
CA MET A 11 12.19 5.44 12.70
C MET A 11 11.48 4.84 11.48
N LEU A 12 10.23 4.40 11.64
CA LEU A 12 9.42 3.85 10.55
C LEU A 12 9.19 4.88 9.43
N PHE A 13 8.85 6.11 9.81
CA PHE A 13 8.61 7.21 8.87
C PHE A 13 9.87 7.56 8.06
N TYR A 14 11.01 7.76 8.72
CA TYR A 14 12.26 8.11 8.04
C TYR A 14 12.84 6.97 7.21
N THR A 15 12.63 5.72 7.64
CA THR A 15 12.97 4.54 6.83
C THR A 15 12.24 4.59 5.49
N ARG A 16 10.96 4.99 5.50
CA ARG A 16 10.14 5.06 4.28
C ARG A 16 10.43 6.29 3.42
N THR A 17 10.79 7.43 4.01
CA THR A 17 11.20 8.63 3.27
C THR A 17 12.67 8.62 2.82
N SER A 18 13.33 7.46 2.87
CA SER A 18 14.74 7.27 2.50
C SER A 18 15.72 8.19 3.25
N GLY A 19 15.46 8.45 4.54
CA GLY A 19 16.31 9.31 5.38
C GLY A 19 16.23 10.79 5.03
N SER A 20 15.28 11.21 4.18
CA SER A 20 15.06 12.62 3.92
C SER A 20 14.41 13.29 5.14
N GLU A 21 15.19 14.11 5.84
CA GLU A 21 14.67 14.99 6.89
C GLU A 21 13.82 16.08 6.21
N GLY A 22 12.50 15.92 6.29
CA GLY A 22 11.55 17.02 6.08
C GLY A 22 11.60 18.01 7.26
N PRO A 23 10.87 19.14 7.18
CA PRO A 23 10.81 20.09 8.29
C PRO A 23 10.40 19.39 9.59
N ALA A 24 11.27 19.42 10.61
CA ALA A 24 11.08 18.65 11.85
C ALA A 24 9.73 18.91 12.52
N GLU A 25 9.26 20.15 12.46
CA GLU A 25 7.96 20.58 13.00
C GLU A 25 6.79 19.89 12.27
N VAL A 26 6.78 19.94 10.94
CA VAL A 26 5.73 19.30 10.12
C VAL A 26 5.73 17.79 10.31
N THR A 27 6.91 17.16 10.34
CA THR A 27 7.05 15.73 10.59
C THR A 27 6.48 15.32 11.95
N THR A 28 6.76 16.10 12.99
CA THR A 28 6.26 15.83 14.35
C THR A 28 4.74 15.92 14.43
N ILE A 29 4.15 16.93 13.79
CA ILE A 29 2.69 17.10 13.72
C ILE A 29 2.04 15.93 12.98
N ILE A 30 2.61 15.51 11.84
CA ILE A 30 2.12 14.37 11.06
C ILE A 30 2.14 13.08 11.88
N LEU A 31 3.25 12.82 12.57
CA LEU A 31 3.39 11.62 13.41
C LEU A 31 2.41 11.61 14.58
N LYS A 32 2.19 12.76 15.23
CA LYS A 32 1.17 12.91 16.27
C LYS A 32 -0.22 12.57 15.73
N LYS A 33 -0.58 13.04 14.53
CA LYS A 33 -1.88 12.74 13.89
C LYS A 33 -2.02 11.29 13.43
N CYS A 34 -0.92 10.57 13.22
CA CYS A 34 -0.96 9.15 12.91
C CYS A 34 -1.24 8.27 14.14
N GLY A 35 -1.17 8.82 15.37
CA GLY A 35 -1.52 8.09 16.60
C GLY A 35 -0.71 6.82 16.83
N GLY A 36 0.53 6.77 16.33
CA GLY A 36 1.39 5.57 16.40
C GLY A 36 0.88 4.37 15.58
N VAL A 37 -0.12 4.54 14.69
CA VAL A 37 -0.63 3.47 13.83
C VAL A 37 0.35 3.23 12.67
N PRO A 38 1.00 2.05 12.59
CA PRO A 38 2.03 1.79 11.57
C PRO A 38 1.53 2.02 10.14
N LEU A 39 0.28 1.60 9.87
CA LEU A 39 -0.33 1.76 8.56
C LEU A 39 -0.54 3.24 8.19
N ALA A 40 -0.96 4.08 9.14
CA ALA A 40 -1.12 5.52 8.91
C ALA A 40 0.23 6.17 8.62
N ILE A 41 1.26 5.84 9.41
CA ILE A 41 2.64 6.36 9.27
C ILE A 41 3.22 5.99 7.90
N THR A 42 3.16 4.71 7.52
CA THR A 42 3.67 4.25 6.23
C THR A 42 2.92 4.87 5.06
N THR A 43 1.60 5.02 5.18
CA THR A 43 0.77 5.64 4.14
C THR A 43 1.18 7.10 3.91
N ILE A 44 1.26 7.90 4.97
CA ILE A 44 1.62 9.31 4.82
C ILE A 44 3.06 9.47 4.35
N ALA A 45 4.01 8.68 4.86
CA ALA A 45 5.39 8.71 4.38
C ALA A 45 5.48 8.40 2.87
N SER A 46 4.73 7.41 2.40
CA SER A 46 4.70 7.03 0.98
C SER A 46 4.09 8.13 0.09
N LEU A 47 3.11 8.88 0.58
CA LEU A 47 2.57 10.05 -0.11
C LEU A 47 3.61 11.18 -0.21
N LEU A 48 4.41 11.37 0.83
CA LEU A 48 5.40 12.44 0.91
C LEU A 48 6.65 12.17 0.07
N VAL A 49 7.03 10.90 -0.14
CA VAL A 49 8.15 10.51 -1.03
C VAL A 49 7.96 11.07 -2.44
N ALA A 50 6.72 11.13 -2.93
CA ALA A 50 6.40 11.64 -4.26
C ALA A 50 6.32 13.18 -4.35
N LYS A 51 6.55 13.91 -3.24
CA LYS A 51 6.39 15.36 -3.15
C LYS A 51 7.67 16.05 -2.71
N HIS A 52 7.84 17.32 -3.10
CA HIS A 52 8.95 18.13 -2.62
C HIS A 52 8.78 18.45 -1.13
N ARG A 53 9.88 18.52 -0.37
CA ARG A 53 9.85 18.72 1.11
C ARG A 53 9.04 19.95 1.55
N LYS A 54 9.13 21.03 0.77
CA LYS A 54 8.39 22.29 0.97
C LYS A 54 6.87 22.15 0.87
N ASP A 55 6.39 21.09 0.22
CA ASP A 55 4.97 20.84 -0.01
C ASP A 55 4.37 19.88 1.02
N TRP A 56 5.16 19.42 2.01
CA TRP A 56 4.68 18.53 3.06
C TRP A 56 3.58 19.17 3.92
N SER A 57 3.68 20.48 4.19
CA SER A 57 2.61 21.24 4.85
C SER A 57 1.32 21.26 4.03
N LYS A 58 1.42 21.40 2.70
CA LYS A 58 0.25 21.36 1.81
C LYS A 58 -0.43 20.00 1.81
N VAL A 59 0.35 18.91 1.87
CA VAL A 59 -0.21 17.55 2.00
C VAL A 59 -0.94 17.41 3.33
N TYR A 60 -0.35 17.91 4.42
CA TYR A 60 -0.99 17.94 5.73
C TYR A 60 -2.31 18.72 5.71
N ASP A 61 -2.31 19.93 5.14
CA ASP A 61 -3.51 20.78 5.04
C ASP A 61 -4.60 20.12 4.18
N ALA A 62 -4.22 19.48 3.07
CA ALA A 62 -5.15 18.83 2.14
C ALA A 62 -5.86 17.60 2.74
N ILE A 63 -5.26 16.91 3.71
CA ILE A 63 -5.90 15.80 4.43
C ILE A 63 -7.01 16.32 5.37
N GLY A 64 -6.97 17.61 5.73
CA GLY A 64 -7.99 18.25 6.54
C GLY A 64 -8.00 17.71 7.97
N PHE A 65 -6.83 17.57 8.58
CA PHE A 65 -6.73 17.25 10.00
C PHE A 65 -7.43 18.35 10.81
N GLY A 66 -8.42 17.97 11.62
CA GLY A 66 -9.18 18.93 12.43
C GLY A 66 -8.32 19.47 13.59
N HIS A 67 -8.77 20.58 14.17
CA HIS A 67 -8.17 21.18 15.37
C HIS A 67 -8.35 20.29 16.62
N GLU A 68 -9.27 19.31 16.58
CA GLU A 68 -9.47 18.35 17.65
C GLU A 68 -8.31 17.34 17.70
N GLU A 69 -7.65 17.27 18.85
CA GLU A 69 -6.38 16.54 19.02
C GLU A 69 -6.51 15.03 19.21
N ASN A 70 -7.70 14.43 19.33
CA ASN A 70 -7.84 13.10 19.97
C ASN A 70 -8.77 12.08 19.27
N ASP A 71 -8.84 12.05 17.94
CA ASP A 71 -9.48 10.92 17.24
C ASP A 71 -8.52 10.29 16.22
N ASP A 72 -7.60 9.46 16.74
CA ASP A 72 -6.60 8.73 15.95
C ASP A 72 -7.24 7.83 14.88
N VAL A 73 -8.43 7.28 15.16
CA VAL A 73 -9.18 6.44 14.23
C VAL A 73 -9.69 7.27 13.07
N ARG A 74 -10.31 8.42 13.33
CA ARG A 74 -10.76 9.36 12.29
C ARG A 74 -9.60 9.92 11.49
N ASN A 75 -8.49 10.26 12.13
CA ASN A 75 -7.29 10.73 11.44
C ASN A 75 -6.69 9.65 10.53
N THR A 76 -6.59 8.41 11.03
CA THR A 76 -6.16 7.25 10.23
C THR A 76 -7.08 7.05 9.03
N ARG A 77 -8.40 7.10 9.22
CA ARG A 77 -9.37 6.99 8.13
C ARG A 77 -9.19 8.09 7.09
N LYS A 78 -8.94 9.34 7.51
CA LYS A 78 -8.66 10.45 6.59
C LYS A 78 -7.38 10.24 5.79
N ILE A 79 -6.29 9.81 6.43
CA ILE A 79 -5.00 9.53 5.77
C ILE A 79 -5.17 8.44 4.71
N LEU A 80 -5.82 7.33 5.06
CA LEU A 80 -6.07 6.22 4.14
C LEU A 80 -6.97 6.65 2.98
N SER A 81 -8.03 7.39 3.27
CA SER A 81 -8.94 7.91 2.24
C SER A 81 -8.22 8.85 1.29
N PHE A 82 -7.42 9.77 1.81
CA PHE A 82 -6.63 10.69 0.99
C PHE A 82 -5.65 9.94 0.08
N SER A 83 -4.96 8.93 0.61
CA SER A 83 -4.06 8.07 -0.19
C SER A 83 -4.80 7.37 -1.33
N TYR A 84 -6.01 6.87 -1.07
CA TYR A 84 -6.86 6.29 -2.08
C TYR A 84 -7.27 7.32 -3.14
N TYR A 85 -7.72 8.51 -2.75
CA TYR A 85 -8.16 9.54 -3.70
C TYR A 85 -7.02 10.15 -4.52
N ASP A 86 -5.79 10.18 -4.00
CA ASP A 86 -4.57 10.61 -4.70
C ASP A 86 -4.13 9.64 -5.81
N LEU A 87 -4.66 8.41 -5.86
CA LEU A 87 -4.41 7.48 -6.96
C LEU A 87 -5.09 7.91 -8.27
N SER A 88 -4.41 7.68 -9.40
CA SER A 88 -5.03 7.81 -10.72
C SER A 88 -6.20 6.82 -10.88
N SER A 89 -7.15 7.13 -11.76
CA SER A 89 -8.34 6.28 -12.01
C SER A 89 -7.97 4.82 -12.27
N ASN A 90 -6.98 4.58 -13.13
CA ASN A 90 -6.60 3.22 -13.51
C ASN A 90 -5.95 2.46 -12.35
N LEU A 91 -5.15 3.14 -11.51
CA LEU A 91 -4.57 2.53 -10.31
C LEU A 91 -5.63 2.18 -9.27
N LYS A 92 -6.68 3.01 -9.13
CA LYS A 92 -7.84 2.71 -8.26
C LYS A 92 -8.54 1.45 -8.74
N THR A 93 -8.79 1.32 -10.04
CA THR A 93 -9.43 0.13 -10.61
C THR A 93 -8.59 -1.13 -10.37
N CYS A 94 -7.28 -1.08 -10.63
CA CYS A 94 -6.38 -2.20 -10.34
C CYS A 94 -6.35 -2.58 -8.85
N LEU A 95 -6.36 -1.59 -7.94
CA LEU A 95 -6.42 -1.81 -6.50
C LEU A 95 -7.75 -2.44 -6.07
N LEU A 96 -8.88 -1.93 -6.58
CA LEU A 96 -10.21 -2.46 -6.29
C LEU A 96 -10.37 -3.90 -6.78
N TYR A 97 -9.76 -4.26 -7.93
CA TYR A 97 -9.79 -5.63 -8.43
C TYR A 97 -9.18 -6.64 -7.44
N LEU A 98 -8.25 -6.20 -6.58
CA LEU A 98 -7.70 -7.08 -5.53
C LEU A 98 -8.76 -7.55 -4.54
N SER A 99 -9.88 -6.85 -4.39
CA SER A 99 -11.00 -7.26 -3.51
C SER A 99 -11.79 -8.48 -4.03
N VAL A 100 -11.58 -8.88 -5.28
CA VAL A 100 -12.17 -10.11 -5.85
C VAL A 100 -11.50 -11.35 -5.26
N PHE A 101 -10.24 -11.22 -4.85
CA PHE A 101 -9.50 -12.31 -4.25
C PHE A 101 -9.87 -12.47 -2.78
N PRO A 102 -9.97 -13.71 -2.26
CA PRO A 102 -10.21 -13.92 -0.84
C PRO A 102 -9.07 -13.33 -0.01
N GLU A 103 -9.41 -12.90 1.21
CA GLU A 103 -8.43 -12.47 2.19
C GLU A 103 -7.38 -13.58 2.44
N ASP A 104 -6.15 -13.17 2.72
CA ASP A 104 -4.96 -13.99 2.98
C ASP A 104 -4.52 -14.96 1.87
N CYS A 105 -5.05 -14.84 0.66
CA CYS A 105 -4.56 -15.65 -0.44
C CYS A 105 -3.26 -15.10 -1.04
N LEU A 106 -2.45 -16.01 -1.58
CA LEU A 106 -1.26 -15.68 -2.35
C LEU A 106 -1.67 -15.38 -3.79
N ILE A 107 -1.44 -14.15 -4.23
CA ILE A 107 -1.71 -13.73 -5.60
C ILE A 107 -0.39 -13.72 -6.38
N ASP A 108 -0.33 -14.47 -7.48
CA ASP A 108 0.78 -14.43 -8.42
C ASP A 108 0.80 -13.11 -9.20
N LYS A 109 1.91 -12.37 -9.11
CA LYS A 109 2.11 -11.06 -9.77
C LYS A 109 1.85 -11.15 -11.28
N ILE A 110 2.42 -12.14 -11.97
CA ILE A 110 2.34 -12.22 -13.43
C ILE A 110 0.89 -12.45 -13.86
N SER A 111 0.21 -13.38 -13.20
CA SER A 111 -1.20 -13.70 -13.41
C SER A 111 -2.11 -12.51 -13.13
N LEU A 112 -1.85 -11.76 -12.06
CA LEU A 112 -2.60 -10.55 -11.72
C LEU A 112 -2.48 -9.47 -12.80
N ILE A 113 -1.27 -9.25 -13.30
CA ILE A 113 -1.03 -8.25 -14.36
C ILE A 113 -1.75 -8.64 -15.64
N TRP A 114 -1.68 -9.91 -16.05
CA TRP A 114 -2.41 -10.38 -17.22
C TRP A 114 -3.93 -10.25 -17.07
N ARG A 115 -4.47 -10.47 -15.86
CA ARG A 115 -5.88 -10.20 -15.57
C ARG A 115 -6.21 -8.72 -15.76
N TRP A 116 -5.41 -7.80 -15.22
CA TRP A 116 -5.64 -6.36 -15.44
C TRP A 116 -5.57 -5.96 -16.91
N VAL A 117 -4.70 -6.58 -17.70
CA VAL A 117 -4.62 -6.34 -19.16
C VAL A 117 -5.88 -6.88 -19.84
N ALA A 118 -6.32 -8.10 -19.53
CA ALA A 118 -7.51 -8.72 -20.11
C ALA A 118 -8.81 -7.97 -19.78
N GLU A 119 -8.92 -7.43 -18.56
CA GLU A 119 -10.04 -6.60 -18.11
C GLU A 119 -9.99 -5.16 -18.68
N GLY A 120 -8.92 -4.80 -19.40
CA GLY A 120 -8.75 -3.47 -19.99
C GLY A 120 -8.44 -2.35 -19.00
N PHE A 121 -7.97 -2.69 -17.78
CA PHE A 121 -7.60 -1.68 -16.78
C PHE A 121 -6.27 -0.99 -17.11
N ILE A 122 -5.44 -1.65 -17.92
CA ILE A 122 -4.20 -1.08 -18.43
C ILE A 122 -4.49 -0.39 -19.77
N PRO A 123 -4.40 0.95 -19.85
CA PRO A 123 -4.68 1.65 -21.10
C PRO A 123 -3.58 1.37 -22.13
N TYR A 124 -3.97 1.33 -23.41
CA TYR A 124 -2.99 1.30 -24.50
C TYR A 124 -2.11 2.56 -24.45
N ARG A 125 -0.81 2.37 -24.62
CA ARG A 125 0.17 3.45 -24.72
C ARG A 125 1.13 3.12 -25.85
N GLU A 126 1.18 3.98 -26.86
CA GLU A 126 2.07 3.81 -28.00
C GLU A 126 3.54 3.69 -27.53
N GLY A 127 4.23 2.68 -28.04
CA GLY A 127 5.63 2.39 -27.69
C GLY A 127 5.84 1.72 -26.32
N MET A 128 4.79 1.19 -25.68
CA MET A 128 4.89 0.47 -24.40
C MET A 128 3.99 -0.76 -24.39
N GLU A 129 4.56 -1.91 -24.02
CA GLU A 129 3.81 -3.16 -23.89
C GLU A 129 2.82 -3.08 -22.72
N SER A 130 1.62 -3.63 -22.90
CA SER A 130 0.57 -3.57 -21.86
C SER A 130 1.01 -4.28 -20.57
N PHE A 131 1.78 -5.36 -20.69
CA PHE A 131 2.35 -6.05 -19.54
C PHE A 131 3.35 -5.16 -18.78
N GLU A 132 4.24 -4.46 -19.49
CA GLU A 132 5.23 -3.55 -18.90
C GLU A 132 4.55 -2.40 -18.14
N LEU A 133 3.51 -1.80 -18.73
CA LEU A 133 2.72 -0.78 -18.05
C LEU A 133 2.00 -1.35 -16.82
N GLY A 134 1.49 -2.58 -16.91
CA GLY A 134 0.92 -3.31 -15.78
C GLY A 134 1.92 -3.56 -14.66
N GLU A 135 3.19 -3.88 -14.97
CA GLU A 135 4.25 -4.00 -13.98
C GLU A 135 4.53 -2.67 -13.28
N ILE A 136 4.55 -1.56 -14.01
CA ILE A 136 4.69 -0.22 -13.43
C ILE A 136 3.54 0.07 -12.47
N TYR A 137 2.31 -0.33 -12.82
CA TYR A 137 1.14 -0.13 -11.96
C TYR A 137 1.22 -0.98 -10.71
N PHE A 138 1.56 -2.27 -10.84
CA PHE A 138 1.79 -3.17 -9.72
C PHE A 138 2.82 -2.58 -8.76
N ASN A 139 3.98 -2.16 -9.27
CA ASN A 139 5.04 -1.58 -8.45
C ASN A 139 4.59 -0.28 -7.76
N LYS A 140 3.80 0.56 -8.42
CA LYS A 140 3.22 1.77 -7.80
C LYS A 140 2.25 1.43 -6.68
N LEU A 141 1.44 0.40 -6.84
CA LEU A 141 0.52 -0.07 -5.79
C LEU A 141 1.30 -0.65 -4.61
N VAL A 142 2.26 -1.54 -4.84
CA VAL A 142 3.13 -2.12 -3.79
C VAL A 142 3.91 -1.04 -3.05
N ASN A 143 4.49 -0.08 -3.77
CA ASN A 143 5.21 1.06 -3.16
C ASN A 143 4.28 1.99 -2.36
N LYS A 144 2.97 1.97 -2.61
CA LYS A 144 1.99 2.70 -1.78
C LYS A 144 1.40 1.83 -0.65
N SER A 145 1.35 0.50 -0.79
CA SER A 145 0.63 -0.41 0.12
C SER A 145 1.50 -1.25 1.06
N MET A 146 2.77 -1.55 0.74
CA MET A 146 3.58 -2.51 1.51
C MET A 146 4.93 -1.93 1.97
N ASP A 147 5.25 -2.11 3.25
CA ASP A 147 6.00 -3.30 3.65
C ASP A 147 5.87 -3.58 5.17
N GLN A 148 5.26 -4.72 5.53
CA GLN A 148 5.61 -5.53 6.72
C GLN A 148 4.82 -6.86 6.71
N SER A 149 5.23 -7.80 5.86
CA SER A 149 5.25 -9.23 6.20
C SER A 149 5.97 -10.03 5.12
N PHE A 150 7.11 -10.61 5.50
CA PHE A 150 7.91 -11.63 4.81
C PHE A 150 9.01 -11.16 3.84
N LYS A 151 10.06 -10.57 4.42
CA LYS A 151 11.44 -10.80 3.96
C LYS A 151 11.86 -12.24 4.30
N TYR A 152 11.44 -13.23 3.51
CA TYR A 152 12.19 -14.49 3.39
C TYR A 152 12.19 -14.95 1.93
N SER A 153 13.32 -14.68 1.26
CA SER A 153 13.93 -15.47 0.19
C SER A 153 13.02 -16.35 -0.67
N THR A 154 12.63 -15.86 -1.86
CA THR A 154 12.67 -16.64 -3.11
C THR A 154 12.79 -15.70 -4.33
N PRO A 155 13.50 -16.11 -5.41
CA PRO A 155 13.63 -15.32 -6.63
C PRO A 155 12.35 -15.42 -7.49
N LEU A 156 11.96 -14.32 -8.13
CA LEU A 156 10.91 -14.23 -9.16
C LEU A 156 9.52 -14.80 -8.78
N SER A 157 8.85 -14.18 -7.81
CA SER A 157 7.38 -14.13 -7.74
C SER A 157 6.99 -13.29 -6.53
N ALA A 158 6.56 -12.05 -6.76
CA ALA A 158 5.98 -11.25 -5.69
C ALA A 158 4.58 -11.85 -5.40
N MET A 159 4.52 -12.78 -4.46
CA MET A 159 3.26 -13.23 -3.87
C MET A 159 2.69 -12.08 -3.04
N VAL A 160 1.59 -11.49 -3.48
CA VAL A 160 0.86 -10.53 -2.65
C VAL A 160 -0.03 -11.34 -1.71
N ALA A 161 0.33 -11.37 -0.42
CA ALA A 161 -0.56 -11.85 0.63
C ALA A 161 -1.54 -10.73 0.98
N CYS A 162 -2.84 -10.97 0.82
CA CYS A 162 -3.87 -10.00 1.19
C CYS A 162 -4.12 -10.08 2.71
N GLY A 163 -3.30 -9.41 3.53
CA GLY A 163 -3.27 -9.67 4.98
C GLY A 163 -4.61 -9.54 5.72
N CYS A 164 -4.87 -10.46 6.66
CA CYS A 164 -5.92 -10.35 7.66
C CYS A 164 -5.37 -10.31 9.11
N GLY A 165 -6.18 -9.69 9.97
CA GLY A 165 -5.92 -9.47 11.37
C GLY A 165 -5.80 -10.76 12.18
N ARG A 166 -4.94 -10.70 13.20
CA ARG A 166 -4.70 -11.76 14.20
C ARG A 166 -5.96 -12.54 14.56
N SER A 167 -6.06 -13.77 14.08
CA SER A 167 -6.78 -14.86 14.72
C SER A 167 -5.90 -16.09 14.65
N SER A 168 -5.55 -16.60 15.82
CA SER A 168 -4.67 -17.74 16.07
C SER A 168 -5.05 -18.99 15.27
N GLY A 169 -4.11 -19.51 14.47
CA GLY A 169 -4.12 -20.91 14.04
C GLY A 169 -3.89 -21.16 12.55
N CYS A 170 -2.70 -20.86 12.03
CA CYS A 170 -2.26 -21.41 10.74
C CYS A 170 -1.08 -22.36 10.96
N SER A 171 -1.41 -23.65 11.11
CA SER A 171 -0.44 -24.73 11.06
C SER A 171 0.08 -24.90 9.64
N ASN A 172 1.41 -25.04 9.55
CA ASN A 172 2.17 -25.42 8.37
C ASN A 172 1.43 -26.37 7.42
N HIS A 173 1.20 -25.95 6.17
CA HIS A 173 1.20 -26.89 5.07
C HIS A 173 1.89 -26.28 3.86
N ARG A 174 3.06 -26.86 3.52
CA ARG A 174 3.60 -26.87 2.17
C ARG A 174 2.49 -27.31 1.21
N GLN A 175 2.27 -26.56 0.14
CA GLN A 175 2.05 -27.17 -1.15
C GLN A 175 2.43 -26.21 -2.29
N VAL A 176 3.52 -26.59 -2.95
CA VAL A 176 3.69 -26.32 -4.38
C VAL A 176 2.72 -27.28 -5.09
N ALA A 177 1.77 -26.73 -5.84
CA ALA A 177 1.00 -27.49 -6.83
C ALA A 177 0.93 -26.64 -8.11
N VAL A 178 1.68 -27.06 -9.11
CA VAL A 178 1.50 -26.65 -10.51
C VAL A 178 0.69 -27.77 -11.18
N SER A 179 -0.28 -27.38 -12.02
CA SER A 179 -1.11 -28.14 -13.00
C SER A 179 -2.62 -28.24 -12.64
N PRO A 180 -3.55 -28.46 -13.60
CA PRO A 180 -4.07 -27.46 -14.55
C PRO A 180 -5.63 -27.43 -14.67
N LEU A 181 -6.22 -26.22 -14.91
CA LEU A 181 -7.61 -25.94 -15.39
C LEU A 181 -8.80 -26.47 -14.51
N PRO A 182 -10.07 -26.08 -14.77
CA PRO A 182 -10.66 -24.80 -15.17
C PRO A 182 -11.71 -24.32 -14.12
N CYS A 183 -11.78 -23.03 -13.78
CA CYS A 183 -12.95 -22.52 -13.07
C CYS A 183 -14.02 -22.11 -14.09
N SER A 184 -15.02 -22.97 -14.20
CA SER A 184 -16.25 -22.79 -14.96
C SER A 184 -16.91 -21.45 -14.63
N LEU A 185 -17.20 -20.67 -15.68
CA LEU A 185 -18.26 -19.67 -15.70
C LEU A 185 -19.52 -20.37 -16.22
N GLU A 186 -20.63 -20.25 -15.50
CA GLU A 186 -21.96 -20.39 -16.11
C GLU A 186 -22.22 -19.27 -17.14
#